data_AF-A0A9P4IQN9-F1
#
_entry.id   AF-A0A9P4IQN9-F1
#
_cell.length_a   1.000
_cell.length_b   1.000
_cell.length_c   1.000
_cell.angle_alpha   90.00
_cell.angle_beta   90.00
_cell.angle_gamma   90.00
#
_symmetry.space_group_name_H-M   'P 1'
#
loop_
_entity.id
_entity.type
_entity.pdbx_description
1 polymer ?
#
loop_
_entity_poly.entity_id
_entity_poly.type
_entity_poly.pdbx_seq_one_letter_code
_entity_poly.pdbx_strand_id
1 'polypeptide(L)'
;MHRKIPISNLLYNYLYPRPSSNDPNNFSGHLSRYLIPEIRIETNLYFGDLSTIEARYPGLNYTYPPHIRRLSRFPHHARLFRAVKALGITDTEILDLARWEGTLWARERYEKDEGIKVLDTTGDEIPLWVDPRRSK
;
A
#
# COMPACT_ATOMS: atom_id res chain seq x y z
N MET A 1 17.07 8.24 14.82
CA MET A 1 16.96 7.33 15.98
C MET A 1 16.62 5.95 15.44
N HIS A 2 17.47 4.94 15.59
CA HIS A 2 17.13 3.57 15.17
C HIS A 2 16.50 2.81 16.33
N ARG A 3 15.30 2.25 16.12
CA ARG A 3 14.63 1.40 17.10
C ARG A 3 15.49 0.17 17.37
N LYS A 4 15.60 -0.25 18.64
CA LYS A 4 16.30 -1.49 19.02
C LYS A 4 15.53 -2.74 18.60
N ILE A 5 14.20 -2.66 18.51
CA ILE A 5 13.33 -3.77 18.11
C ILE A 5 12.93 -3.57 16.65
N PRO A 6 13.08 -4.60 15.79
CA PRO A 6 12.61 -4.53 14.40
C PRO A 6 11.13 -4.16 14.32
N ILE A 7 10.78 -3.27 13.38
CA ILE A 7 9.41 -2.78 13.19
C ILE A 7 8.44 -3.92 12.88
N SER A 8 8.87 -4.91 12.08
CA SER A 8 8.10 -6.11 11.77
C SER A 8 7.68 -6.86 13.03
N ASN A 9 8.59 -7.01 14.01
CA ASN A 9 8.28 -7.68 15.28
C ASN A 9 7.35 -6.84 16.15
N LEU A 10 7.55 -5.52 16.21
CA LEU A 10 6.65 -4.61 16.94
C LEU A 10 5.23 -4.66 16.39
N LEU A 11 5.08 -4.57 15.07
CA LEU A 11 3.78 -4.65 14.41
C LEU A 11 3.13 -6.01 14.63
N TYR A 12 3.88 -7.10 14.45
CA TYR A 12 3.34 -8.44 14.65
C TYR A 12 2.82 -8.65 16.08
N ASN A 13 3.60 -8.27 17.09
CA ASN A 13 3.20 -8.39 18.50
C ASN A 13 1.97 -7.53 18.83
N TYR A 14 1.84 -6.36 18.20
CA TYR A 14 0.67 -5.51 18.37
C TYR A 14 -0.57 -6.09 17.67
N LEU A 15 -0.40 -6.66 16.47
CA LEU A 15 -1.50 -7.25 15.70
C LEU A 15 -1.99 -8.56 16.33
N TYR A 16 -1.09 -9.34 16.92
CA TYR A 16 -1.36 -10.65 17.49
C TYR A 16 -0.81 -10.73 18.93
N PRO A 17 -1.43 -10.04 19.90
CA PRO A 17 -0.96 -10.02 21.29
C PRO A 17 -1.12 -11.39 21.99
N ARG A 18 -2.00 -12.25 21.45
CA ARG A 18 -2.24 -13.63 21.89
C ARG A 18 -2.44 -14.49 20.64
N PRO A 19 -1.36 -14.87 19.93
CA PRO A 19 -1.48 -15.61 18.68
C PRO A 19 -2.06 -17.01 18.93
N SER A 20 -2.98 -17.42 18.08
CA SER A 20 -3.52 -18.78 18.00
C SER A 20 -2.78 -19.61 16.95
N SER A 21 -3.02 -20.93 16.93
CA SER A 21 -2.47 -21.82 15.89
C SER A 21 -2.93 -21.48 14.47
N ASN A 22 -4.05 -20.77 14.34
CA ASN A 22 -4.59 -20.33 13.06
C ASN A 22 -4.00 -18.99 12.59
N ASP A 23 -3.25 -18.28 13.43
CA ASP A 23 -2.63 -17.01 13.07
C ASP A 23 -1.30 -17.22 12.33
N PRO A 24 -0.85 -16.24 11.52
CA PRO A 24 0.49 -16.29 10.95
C PRO A 24 1.55 -16.28 12.05
N ASN A 25 2.67 -16.96 11.86
CA ASN A 25 3.72 -17.06 12.90
C ASN A 25 4.58 -15.80 13.08
N ASN A 26 4.56 -14.88 12.11
CA ASN A 26 5.34 -13.65 12.11
C ASN A 26 4.75 -12.63 11.12
N PHE A 27 5.33 -11.43 11.05
CA PHE A 27 4.86 -10.38 10.14
C PHE A 27 4.93 -10.80 8.67
N SER A 28 5.95 -11.56 8.26
CA SER A 28 6.06 -12.05 6.88
C SER A 28 4.90 -12.99 6.52
N GLY A 29 4.49 -13.86 7.45
CA GLY A 29 3.29 -14.67 7.29
C GLY A 29 2.00 -13.84 7.23
N HIS A 30 1.90 -12.76 8.01
CA HIS A 30 0.75 -11.84 7.93
C HIS A 30 0.71 -11.10 6.58
N LEU A 31 1.86 -10.66 6.10
CA LEU A 31 2.04 -10.01 4.80
C LEU A 31 1.59 -10.94 3.66
N SER A 32 2.14 -12.15 3.59
CA SER A 32 1.84 -13.08 2.49
C SER A 32 0.41 -13.59 2.52
N ARG A 33 -0.14 -13.88 3.72
CA ARG A 33 -1.48 -14.44 3.87
C ARG A 33 -2.59 -13.42 3.69
N TYR A 34 -2.36 -12.15 4.03
CA TYR A 34 -3.42 -11.16 4.11
C TYR A 34 -3.14 -9.88 3.31
N LEU A 35 -2.02 -9.22 3.55
CA LEU A 35 -1.77 -7.90 2.95
C LEU A 35 -1.56 -7.99 1.42
N ILE A 36 -0.77 -8.96 0.92
CA ILE A 36 -0.57 -9.12 -0.53
C ILE A 36 -1.90 -9.43 -1.25
N PRO A 37 -2.75 -10.36 -0.78
CA PRO A 37 -4.08 -10.55 -1.37
C PRO A 37 -4.95 -9.28 -1.39
N GLU A 38 -4.96 -8.50 -0.31
CA GLU A 38 -5.72 -7.24 -0.26
C GLU A 38 -5.20 -6.21 -1.28
N ILE A 39 -3.87 -6.09 -1.45
CA ILE A 39 -3.26 -5.25 -2.49
C ILE A 39 -3.69 -5.71 -3.88
N ARG A 40 -3.69 -7.01 -4.16
CA ARG A 40 -4.11 -7.54 -5.47
C ARG A 40 -5.57 -7.19 -5.78
N ILE A 41 -6.45 -7.28 -4.78
CA ILE A 41 -7.85 -6.89 -4.94
C ILE A 41 -7.94 -5.38 -5.21
N GLU A 42 -7.24 -4.55 -4.44
CA GLU A 42 -7.22 -3.09 -4.63
C GLU A 42 -6.71 -2.69 -6.01
N THR A 43 -5.63 -3.31 -6.47
CA THR A 43 -5.05 -3.06 -7.79
C THR A 43 -6.04 -3.40 -8.89
N ASN A 44 -6.67 -4.57 -8.82
CA ASN A 44 -7.67 -4.99 -9.81
C ASN A 44 -8.90 -4.08 -9.81
N LEU A 45 -9.36 -3.64 -8.63
CA LEU A 45 -10.51 -2.73 -8.53
C LEU A 45 -10.24 -1.34 -9.08
N TYR A 46 -8.99 -0.86 -8.98
CA TYR A 46 -8.65 0.51 -9.35
C TYR A 46 -8.07 0.63 -10.76
N PHE A 47 -7.15 -0.26 -11.14
CA PHE A 47 -6.46 -0.21 -12.44
C PHE A 47 -7.04 -1.21 -13.46
N GLY A 48 -7.89 -2.14 -13.02
CA GLY A 48 -8.40 -3.22 -13.87
C GLY A 48 -7.37 -4.33 -14.09
N ASP A 49 -7.29 -4.80 -15.34
CA ASP A 49 -6.43 -5.92 -15.71
C ASP A 49 -4.92 -5.60 -15.60
N LEU A 50 -4.11 -6.62 -15.29
CA LEU A 50 -2.65 -6.52 -15.12
C LEU A 50 -1.88 -6.39 -16.45
N SER A 51 -2.57 -6.08 -17.55
CA SER A 51 -1.98 -5.84 -18.87
C SER A 51 -1.18 -4.55 -18.93
N THR A 52 -1.55 -3.53 -18.15
CA THR A 52 -0.82 -2.25 -18.11
C THR A 52 0.37 -2.29 -17.15
N ILE A 53 1.41 -1.48 -17.44
CA ILE A 53 2.57 -1.32 -16.55
C ILE A 53 2.14 -0.70 -15.21
N GLU A 54 1.21 0.26 -15.26
CA GLU A 54 0.66 0.92 -14.08
C GLU A 54 -0.05 -0.06 -13.14
N ALA A 55 -0.84 -1.00 -13.67
CA ALA A 55 -1.49 -2.04 -12.87
C ALA A 55 -0.49 -3.05 -12.28
N ARG A 56 0.59 -3.40 -13.01
CA ARG A 56 1.66 -4.27 -12.49
C ARG A 56 2.49 -3.60 -11.40
N TYR A 57 2.69 -2.30 -11.52
CA TYR A 57 3.45 -1.49 -10.57
C TYR A 57 2.59 -0.32 -10.08
N PRO A 58 1.57 -0.56 -9.22
CA PRO A 58 0.59 0.44 -8.80
C PRO A 58 1.15 1.48 -7.82
N GLY A 59 2.37 1.27 -7.30
CA GLY A 59 3.09 2.28 -6.52
C GLY A 59 2.38 2.71 -5.24
N LEU A 60 1.68 1.79 -4.57
CA LEU A 60 0.90 2.10 -3.38
C LEU A 60 1.82 2.61 -2.27
N ASN A 61 1.68 3.90 -2.00
CA ASN A 61 2.43 4.63 -0.98
C ASN A 61 1.70 4.62 0.37
N TYR A 62 2.32 4.02 1.38
CA TYR A 62 1.77 3.84 2.74
C TYR A 62 1.79 5.11 3.60
N THR A 63 2.29 6.23 3.06
CA THR A 63 2.25 7.57 3.68
C THR A 63 1.33 8.52 2.93
N TYR A 64 0.83 8.13 1.74
CA TYR A 64 -0.04 8.98 0.93
C TYR A 64 -1.53 8.81 1.32
N PRO A 65 -2.23 9.85 1.81
CA PRO A 65 -3.57 9.70 2.38
C PRO A 65 -4.63 9.06 1.46
N PRO A 66 -4.66 9.33 0.14
CA PRO A 66 -5.57 8.61 -0.77
C PRO A 66 -5.33 7.10 -0.81
N HIS A 67 -4.08 6.65 -0.87
CA HIS A 67 -3.74 5.22 -0.84
C HIS A 67 -4.08 4.60 0.52
N ILE A 68 -3.76 5.27 1.62
CA ILE A 68 -4.12 4.81 2.96
C ILE A 68 -5.64 4.64 3.07
N ARG A 69 -6.44 5.60 2.58
CA ARG A 69 -7.91 5.51 2.61
C ARG A 69 -8.43 4.33 1.80
N ARG A 70 -7.91 4.12 0.59
CA ARG A 70 -8.26 2.98 -0.27
C ARG A 70 -7.92 1.65 0.40
N LEU A 71 -6.69 1.47 0.85
CA LEU A 71 -6.22 0.27 1.53
C LEU A 71 -6.91 0.04 2.89
N SER A 72 -7.31 1.09 3.60
CA SER A 72 -8.03 0.98 4.88
C SER A 72 -9.44 0.40 4.73
N ARG A 73 -9.94 0.18 3.51
CA ARG A 73 -11.20 -0.55 3.26
C ARG A 73 -11.05 -2.04 3.55
N PHE A 74 -9.83 -2.56 3.51
CA PHE A 74 -9.55 -3.97 3.76
C PHE A 74 -9.18 -4.21 5.24
N PRO A 75 -9.67 -5.30 5.84
CA PRO A 75 -9.59 -5.49 7.29
C PRO A 75 -8.16 -5.60 7.81
N HIS A 76 -7.22 -6.21 7.08
CA HIS A 76 -5.85 -6.39 7.55
C HIS A 76 -5.01 -5.13 7.36
N HIS A 77 -5.12 -4.43 6.23
CA HIS A 77 -4.54 -3.10 6.08
C HIS A 77 -5.10 -2.08 7.08
N ALA A 78 -6.41 -2.07 7.34
CA ALA A 78 -7.00 -1.19 8.34
C ALA A 78 -6.41 -1.45 9.74
N ARG A 79 -6.20 -2.72 10.10
CA ARG A 79 -5.52 -3.10 11.36
C ARG A 79 -4.06 -2.66 11.36
N LEU A 80 -3.34 -2.84 10.25
CA LEU A 80 -1.95 -2.41 10.10
C LEU A 80 -1.81 -0.90 10.32
N PHE A 81 -2.60 -0.06 9.64
CA PHE A 81 -2.51 1.39 9.79
C PHE A 81 -2.88 1.86 11.20
N ARG A 82 -3.85 1.22 11.85
CA ARG A 82 -4.13 1.47 13.28
C ARG A 82 -2.93 1.12 14.16
N ALA A 83 -2.25 0.01 13.90
CA ALA A 83 -1.06 -0.40 14.63
C ALA A 83 0.12 0.57 14.42
N VAL A 84 0.36 0.99 13.17
CA VAL A 84 1.37 2.00 12.81
C VAL A 84 1.15 3.29 13.61
N LYS A 85 -0.10 3.79 13.62
CA LYS A 85 -0.46 4.99 14.38
C LYS A 85 -0.28 4.79 15.90
N ALA A 86 -0.74 3.67 16.45
CA ALA A 86 -0.67 3.40 17.89
C ALA A 86 0.78 3.24 18.39
N LEU A 87 1.66 2.65 17.58
CA LEU A 87 3.08 2.43 17.90
C LEU A 87 3.98 3.64 17.55
N GLY A 88 3.39 4.74 17.08
CA GLY A 88 4.12 5.93 16.64
C GLY A 88 5.17 5.61 15.56
N ILE A 89 4.89 4.65 14.68
CA ILE A 89 5.78 4.31 13.57
C ILE A 89 5.77 5.48 12.59
N THR A 90 6.96 6.00 12.27
CA THR A 90 7.13 7.16 11.40
C THR A 90 6.97 6.81 9.93
N ASP A 91 6.75 7.82 9.10
CA ASP A 91 6.64 7.69 7.64
C ASP A 91 7.86 7.01 7.02
N THR A 92 9.08 7.39 7.43
CA THR A 92 10.31 6.74 6.96
C THR A 92 10.35 5.27 7.36
N GLU A 93 9.97 4.95 8.59
CA GLU A 93 9.98 3.59 9.11
C GLU A 93 8.96 2.68 8.39
N ILE A 94 7.77 3.17 8.08
CA ILE A 94 6.77 2.39 7.34
C ILE A 94 7.17 2.21 5.87
N LEU A 95 7.77 3.22 5.23
CA LEU A 95 8.28 3.10 3.86
C LEU A 95 9.47 2.13 3.78
N ASP A 96 10.34 2.12 4.79
CA ASP A 96 11.44 1.16 4.88
C ASP A 96 10.95 -0.27 5.09
N LEU A 97 9.84 -0.47 5.81
CA LEU A 97 9.20 -1.76 5.96
C LEU A 97 8.49 -2.21 4.68
N ALA A 98 7.78 -1.30 4.00
CA ALA A 98 6.88 -1.55 2.87
C ALA A 98 7.62 -1.86 1.56
N ARG A 99 8.42 -2.92 1.55
CA ARG A 99 9.24 -3.38 0.41
C ARG A 99 8.69 -4.69 -0.17
N TRP A 100 7.48 -4.66 -0.70
CA TRP A 100 6.82 -5.81 -1.32
C TRP A 100 6.08 -5.41 -2.60
N GLU A 101 5.64 -6.42 -3.37
CA GLU A 101 4.90 -6.24 -4.63
C GLU A 101 3.71 -5.29 -4.43
N GLY A 102 3.52 -4.36 -5.37
CA GLY A 102 2.44 -3.38 -5.35
C GLY A 102 2.74 -2.08 -4.57
N THR A 103 3.81 -2.02 -3.78
CA THR A 103 4.18 -0.80 -3.04
C THR A 103 4.90 0.23 -3.90
N LEU A 104 5.03 1.46 -3.40
CA LEU A 104 5.87 2.50 -4.00
C LEU A 104 7.29 2.00 -4.26
N TRP A 105 7.90 1.29 -3.30
CA TRP A 105 9.24 0.74 -3.45
C TRP A 105 9.37 -0.21 -4.66
N ALA A 106 8.36 -1.05 -4.90
CA ALA A 106 8.37 -1.97 -6.04
C ALA A 106 8.31 -1.22 -7.38
N ARG A 107 7.50 -0.15 -7.46
CA ARG A 107 7.45 0.73 -8.64
C ARG A 107 8.79 1.43 -8.86
N GLU A 108 9.34 2.08 -7.84
CA GLU A 108 10.60 2.83 -7.94
C GLU A 108 11.77 1.94 -8.35
N ARG A 109 11.80 0.70 -7.83
CA ARG A 109 12.80 -0.29 -8.24
C ARG A 109 12.66 -0.63 -9.73
N TYR A 110 11.45 -0.94 -10.19
CA TYR A 110 11.20 -1.23 -11.61
C TYR A 110 11.58 -0.05 -12.52
N GLU A 111 11.16 1.16 -12.16
CA GLU A 111 11.51 2.38 -12.91
C GLU A 111 13.01 2.59 -13.02
N LYS A 112 13.75 2.34 -11.93
CA LYS A 112 15.21 2.44 -11.91
C LYS A 112 15.87 1.37 -12.77
N ASP A 113 15.40 0.12 -12.65
CA ASP A 113 15.99 -1.03 -13.33
C ASP A 113 15.76 -0.95 -14.85
N GLU A 114 14.59 -0.46 -15.29
CA GLU A 114 14.23 -0.31 -16.71
C GLU A 114 14.58 1.06 -17.30
N GLY A 115 14.93 2.05 -16.47
CA GLY A 115 15.20 3.42 -16.91
C GLY A 115 13.96 4.16 -17.45
N ILE A 116 12.76 3.78 -17.01
CA ILE A 116 11.48 4.40 -17.42
C ILE A 116 10.73 4.97 -16.22
N LYS A 117 9.71 5.79 -16.49
CA LYS A 117 8.72 6.21 -15.48
C LYS A 117 7.39 5.55 -15.77
N VAL A 118 6.75 5.02 -14.74
CA VAL A 118 5.39 4.49 -14.84
C VAL A 118 4.44 5.69 -14.92
N LEU A 119 3.72 5.80 -16.02
CA LEU A 119 2.72 6.85 -16.21
C LEU A 119 1.54 6.60 -15.26
N ASP A 120 1.15 7.62 -14.51
CA ASP A 120 -0.07 7.64 -13.70
C ASP A 120 -1.22 8.12 -14.60
N THR A 121 -2.21 7.25 -14.83
CA THR A 121 -3.39 7.55 -15.65
C THR A 121 -4.61 7.90 -14.79
N THR A 122 -4.43 8.03 -13.48
CA THR A 122 -5.50 8.38 -12.54
C THR A 122 -6.20 9.67 -12.96
N GLY A 123 -7.47 9.54 -13.38
CA GLY A 123 -8.32 10.67 -13.72
C GLY A 123 -8.16 11.19 -15.16
N ASP A 124 -7.42 10.47 -16.02
CA ASP A 124 -7.33 10.80 -17.44
C ASP A 124 -8.71 10.75 -18.13
N GLU A 125 -9.62 9.90 -17.66
CA GLU A 125 -11.01 9.86 -18.14
C GLU A 125 -11.91 10.98 -17.60
N ILE A 126 -11.43 11.83 -16.68
CA ILE A 126 -12.22 12.92 -16.09
C ILE A 126 -12.06 14.17 -16.98
N PRO A 127 -13.09 14.59 -17.73
CA PRO A 127 -13.00 15.77 -18.56
C PRO A 127 -12.82 17.02 -17.69
N LEU A 128 -12.16 18.04 -18.25
CA LEU A 128 -12.08 19.36 -17.63
C LEU A 128 -13.49 19.86 -17.32
N TRP A 129 -13.66 20.44 -16.13
CA TRP A 129 -14.93 21.04 -15.74
C TRP A 129 -15.30 22.16 -16.71
N VAL A 130 -16.49 22.06 -17.30
CA VAL A 130 -17.04 23.10 -18.20
C VAL A 130 -18.05 23.92 -17.41
N ASP A 131 -17.83 25.24 -17.33
CA ASP A 131 -18.80 26.16 -16.71
C ASP A 131 -20.09 26.20 -17.55
N PRO A 132 -21.23 25.71 -17.02
CA PRO A 132 -22.49 25.69 -17.76
C PRO A 132 -23.03 27.11 -18.05
N ARG A 133 -22.44 28.16 -17.46
CA ARG A 133 -22.81 29.56 -17.72
C ARG A 133 -22.05 30.18 -18.89
N ARG A 134 -20.92 29.59 -19.30
CA ARG A 134 -20.10 30.07 -20.43
C ARG A 134 -20.49 29.47 -21.77
N SER A 135 -21.26 28.39 -21.80
CA SER A 135 -21.88 27.89 -23.04
C SER A 135 -23.11 28.74 -23.38
N LYS A 136 -22.89 29.88 -24.03
CA LYS A 136 -23.91 30.63 -24.76
C LYS A 136 -23.42 30.89 -26.17
#